data_AF-A0A7J6RUL8-F1
#
_entry.id   AF-A0A7J6RUL8-F1
#
_cell.length_a   1.000
_cell.length_b   1.000
_cell.length_c   1.000
_cell.angle_alpha   90.00
_cell.angle_beta   90.00
_cell.angle_gamma   90.00
#
_symmetry.space_group_name_H-M   'P 1'
#
loop_
_entity.id
_entity.type
_entity.pdbx_description
1 polymer ?
#
loop_
_entity_poly.entity_id
_entity_poly.type
_entity_poly.pdbx_seq_one_letter_code
_entity_poly.pdbx_strand_id
1 'polypeptide(L)'
;MYLYLLVMVSHSAWSVESMFSPHPFIRVVADGAPETAALDNLFLCPSMVKDEVDMSNWPMQEVTINGTLCMNHEEILAMETRSKFLECMTEVVNTTTHVLHDLSIDASLSDGSLLGWYRHSKTFIPWDVDADMTLLKEECRDAFEKHGGPEQKNMAELIQSRLPDQGYRATAVKAG
;
A
#
# COMPACT_ATOMS: atom_id res chain seq x y z
N MET A 1 -20.89 2.45 8.82
CA MET A 1 -20.09 1.37 9.45
C MET A 1 -19.31 0.72 8.31
N TYR A 2 -18.06 1.13 8.12
CA TYR A 2 -17.22 0.71 6.98
C TYR A 2 -16.73 -0.72 7.20
N LEU A 3 -16.74 -1.53 6.14
CA LEU A 3 -16.18 -2.88 6.15
C LEU A 3 -14.77 -2.77 5.56
N TYR A 4 -13.75 -3.03 6.37
CA TYR A 4 -12.35 -3.07 5.93
C TYR A 4 -12.05 -4.47 5.39
N LEU A 5 -11.66 -4.57 4.12
CA LEU A 5 -11.11 -5.79 3.56
C LEU A 5 -9.58 -5.68 3.59
N LEU A 6 -8.97 -6.26 4.62
CA LEU A 6 -7.51 -6.34 4.74
C LEU A 6 -7.02 -7.58 3.97
N VAL A 7 -6.25 -7.38 2.90
CA VAL A 7 -5.60 -8.48 2.17
C VAL A 7 -4.15 -8.59 2.66
N MET A 8 -3.88 -9.53 3.57
CA MET A 8 -2.53 -9.76 4.10
C MET A 8 -1.77 -10.80 3.28
N VAL A 9 -0.63 -10.41 2.73
CA VAL A 9 0.34 -11.31 2.11
C VAL A 9 1.48 -11.55 3.10
N SER A 10 1.54 -12.74 3.70
CA SER A 10 2.61 -13.08 4.64
C SER A 10 3.86 -13.56 3.90
N HIS A 11 5.00 -12.91 4.12
CA HIS A 11 6.32 -13.46 3.82
C HIS A 11 7.21 -13.38 5.07
N SER A 12 7.89 -14.49 5.37
CA SER A 12 8.81 -14.65 6.49
C SER A 12 10.03 -13.75 6.33
N ALA A 13 10.28 -12.89 7.33
CA ALA A 13 11.41 -11.98 7.37
C ALA A 13 12.75 -12.73 7.43
N TRP A 14 13.64 -12.44 6.48
CA TRP A 14 15.05 -12.84 6.53
C TRP A 14 15.91 -11.59 6.60
N SER A 15 16.98 -11.69 7.38
CA SER A 15 17.98 -10.65 7.64
C SER A 15 18.79 -10.34 6.38
N VAL A 16 18.74 -9.09 5.92
CA VAL A 16 19.57 -8.59 4.82
C VAL A 16 20.78 -7.87 5.43
N GLU A 17 21.98 -8.38 5.17
CA GLU A 17 23.22 -7.62 5.35
C GLU A 17 23.23 -6.48 4.31
N SER A 18 23.16 -5.25 4.79
CA SER A 18 23.06 -4.05 3.96
C SER A 18 24.42 -3.67 3.35
N MET A 19 24.51 -3.70 2.02
CA MET A 19 25.52 -2.92 1.29
C MET A 19 24.98 -1.50 1.09
N PHE A 20 25.12 -0.64 2.09
CA PHE A 20 24.76 0.78 1.96
C PHE A 20 25.81 1.51 1.13
N SER A 21 25.39 2.08 -0.01
CA SER A 21 26.19 3.01 -0.81
C SER A 21 26.22 4.38 -0.11
N PRO A 22 27.26 5.23 -0.25
CA PRO A 22 27.29 6.53 0.41
C PRO A 22 26.13 7.43 -0.07
N HIS A 23 25.11 7.60 0.79
CA HIS A 23 23.95 8.42 0.48
C HIS A 23 24.27 9.91 0.40
N PRO A 24 23.80 10.62 -0.63
CA PRO A 24 23.73 12.08 -0.57
C PRO A 24 22.64 12.49 0.43
N PHE A 25 22.86 13.64 1.06
CA PHE A 25 21.89 14.25 1.97
C PHE A 25 20.50 14.41 1.33
N ILE A 26 19.44 14.26 2.13
CA ILE A 26 18.05 14.47 1.68
C ILE A 26 17.81 15.98 1.65
N ARG A 27 17.44 16.51 0.47
CA ARG A 27 17.13 17.93 0.30
C ARG A 27 15.63 18.14 0.41
N VAL A 28 15.21 18.97 1.36
CA VAL A 28 13.82 19.39 1.52
C VAL A 28 13.71 20.85 1.08
N VAL A 29 12.99 21.08 -0.01
CA VAL A 29 12.77 22.43 -0.55
C VAL A 29 11.45 23.01 -0.04
N ALA A 30 11.41 24.33 0.09
CA ALA A 30 10.24 25.07 0.58
C ALA A 30 9.08 25.12 -0.43
N ASP A 31 9.22 24.52 -1.62
CA ASP A 31 8.27 24.71 -2.72
C ASP A 31 6.85 24.28 -2.34
N GLY A 32 5.92 25.21 -2.57
CA GLY A 32 4.53 25.12 -2.16
C GLY A 32 3.78 24.07 -2.96
N ALA A 33 3.36 23.01 -2.28
CA ALA A 33 2.48 21.95 -2.82
C ALA A 33 3.02 21.25 -4.08
N PRO A 34 3.99 20.32 -3.94
CA PRO A 34 4.32 19.43 -5.04
C PRO A 34 3.07 18.63 -5.45
N GLU A 35 2.66 18.71 -6.72
CA GLU A 35 1.53 17.94 -7.26
C GLU A 35 1.73 16.43 -7.02
N THR A 36 2.98 15.96 -7.09
CA THR A 36 3.42 14.59 -6.81
C THR A 36 4.79 14.59 -6.12
N ALA A 37 5.08 13.58 -5.29
CA ALA A 37 6.43 13.40 -4.76
C ALA A 37 7.28 12.65 -5.79
N ALA A 38 8.26 13.32 -6.40
CA ALA A 38 9.22 12.67 -7.29
C ALA A 38 9.87 11.45 -6.60
N LEU A 39 10.09 10.37 -7.35
CA LEU A 39 10.65 9.12 -6.81
C LEU A 39 12.01 9.35 -6.13
N ASP A 40 12.81 10.26 -6.66
CA ASP A 40 14.13 10.65 -6.13
C ASP A 40 14.05 11.35 -4.76
N ASN A 41 12.85 11.72 -4.31
CA ASN A 41 12.58 12.33 -3.01
C ASN A 41 11.94 11.35 -2.01
N LEU A 42 11.92 10.05 -2.32
CA LEU A 42 11.37 9.01 -1.45
C LEU A 42 12.47 8.28 -0.71
N PHE A 43 12.39 8.37 0.61
CA PHE A 43 13.35 7.76 1.52
C PHE A 43 12.61 7.01 2.62
N LEU A 44 13.04 5.77 2.88
CA LEU A 44 12.63 5.00 4.06
C LEU A 44 13.73 5.11 5.11
N CYS A 45 13.43 5.79 6.22
CA CYS A 45 14.35 5.95 7.34
C CYS A 45 13.99 5.01 8.51
N PRO A 46 14.97 4.41 9.21
CA PRO A 46 14.74 3.70 10.45
C PRO A 46 14.06 4.58 11.50
N SER A 47 13.17 4.01 12.32
CA SER A 47 12.44 4.75 13.37
C SER A 47 13.34 5.40 14.43
N MET A 48 14.59 4.96 14.54
CA MET A 48 15.60 5.51 15.45
C MET A 48 16.30 6.75 14.89
N VAL A 49 16.12 7.06 13.60
CA VAL A 49 16.63 8.30 13.01
C VAL A 49 15.81 9.45 13.61
N LYS A 50 16.39 10.11 14.60
CA LYS A 50 15.92 11.41 15.07
C LYS A 50 16.69 12.45 14.28
N ASP A 51 15.98 13.15 13.42
CA ASP A 51 16.54 14.34 12.79
C ASP A 51 16.73 15.44 13.85
N GLU A 52 17.78 16.23 13.69
CA GLU A 52 18.01 17.43 14.50
C GLU A 52 17.18 18.61 13.98
N VAL A 53 16.59 18.48 12.78
CA VAL A 53 15.70 19.47 12.16
C VAL A 53 14.28 19.31 12.69
N ASP A 54 13.75 20.37 13.31
CA ASP A 54 12.35 20.44 13.72
C ASP A 54 11.44 20.63 12.50
N MET A 55 10.88 19.52 12.03
CA MET A 55 9.92 19.46 10.92
C MET A 55 8.46 19.65 11.37
N SER A 56 8.21 20.09 12.61
CA SER A 56 6.84 20.43 13.05
C SER A 56 6.21 21.54 12.20
N ASN A 57 7.04 22.38 11.56
CA ASN A 57 6.63 23.33 10.55
C ASN A 57 7.36 23.05 9.23
N TRP A 58 6.64 23.12 8.11
CA TRP A 58 7.28 22.98 6.79
C TRP A 58 8.35 24.07 6.61
N PRO A 59 9.58 23.72 6.17
CA PRO A 59 10.67 24.66 6.18
C PRO A 59 10.43 25.77 5.13
N MET A 60 10.61 27.04 5.55
CA MET A 60 10.51 28.20 4.64
C MET A 60 11.74 28.38 3.74
N GLN A 61 12.79 27.60 3.97
CA GLN A 61 14.04 27.60 3.21
C GLN A 61 14.47 26.14 2.98
N GLU A 62 15.37 25.92 2.02
CA GLU A 62 15.90 24.57 1.81
C GLU A 62 16.63 24.07 3.07
N VAL A 63 16.28 22.88 3.52
CA VAL A 63 16.96 22.18 4.62
C VAL A 63 17.55 20.87 4.13
N THR A 64 18.65 20.47 4.75
CA THR A 64 19.42 19.28 4.40
C THR A 64 19.37 18.31 5.56
N ILE A 65 18.81 17.13 5.34
CA ILE A 65 18.65 16.08 6.34
C ILE A 65 19.74 15.03 6.14
N ASN A 66 20.33 14.55 7.25
CA ASN A 66 21.29 13.47 7.23
C ASN A 66 20.58 12.12 6.94
N GLY A 67 20.51 11.77 5.65
CA GLY A 67 19.88 10.55 5.15
C GLY A 67 20.76 9.31 5.18
N THR A 68 21.94 9.33 5.83
CA THR A 68 22.92 8.23 5.77
C THR A 68 22.34 6.86 6.16
N LEU A 69 21.34 6.83 7.03
CA LEU A 69 20.68 5.61 7.49
C LEU A 69 19.38 5.29 6.73
N CYS A 70 18.97 6.13 5.79
CA CYS A 70 17.74 5.96 5.03
C CYS A 70 18.03 5.27 3.70
N MET A 71 17.09 4.46 3.23
CA MET A 71 17.14 3.86 1.89
C MET A 71 16.37 4.72 0.91
N ASN A 72 16.91 4.95 -0.28
CA ASN A 72 16.20 5.62 -1.36
C ASN A 72 15.27 4.65 -2.13
N HIS A 73 14.50 5.16 -3.08
CA HIS A 73 13.59 4.35 -3.89
C HIS A 73 14.28 3.16 -4.58
N GLU A 74 15.44 3.38 -5.23
CA GLU A 74 16.17 2.32 -5.95
C GLU A 74 16.64 1.21 -5.01
N GLU A 75 17.13 1.56 -3.83
CA GLU A 75 17.60 0.59 -2.84
C GLU A 75 16.48 -0.24 -2.24
N ILE A 76 15.33 0.39 -1.98
CA ILE A 76 14.15 -0.32 -1.50
C ILE A 76 13.70 -1.32 -2.55
N LEU A 77 13.69 -0.94 -3.83
CA LEU A 77 13.35 -1.86 -4.92
C LEU A 77 14.42 -2.94 -5.16
N ALA A 78 15.69 -2.64 -4.85
CA ALA A 78 16.79 -3.59 -4.91
C ALA A 78 16.77 -4.62 -3.77
N MET A 79 16.01 -4.39 -2.69
CA MET A 79 15.77 -5.41 -1.67
C MET A 79 15.20 -6.67 -2.34
N GLU A 80 15.80 -7.82 -2.04
CA GLU A 80 15.42 -9.08 -2.65
C GLU A 80 13.91 -9.29 -2.52
N THR A 81 13.23 -9.39 -3.67
CA THR A 81 11.77 -9.57 -3.83
C THR A 81 10.86 -8.33 -3.68
N ARG A 82 11.36 -7.12 -3.35
CA ARG A 82 10.46 -5.98 -3.13
C ARG A 82 9.69 -5.56 -4.40
N SER A 83 10.35 -5.44 -5.55
CA SER A 83 9.64 -5.17 -6.83
C SER A 83 8.57 -6.21 -7.11
N LYS A 84 8.91 -7.50 -6.96
CA LYS A 84 7.97 -8.62 -7.17
C LYS A 84 6.79 -8.57 -6.20
N PHE A 85 7.02 -8.13 -4.97
CA PHE A 85 5.97 -7.95 -3.98
C PHE A 85 5.00 -6.84 -4.40
N LEU A 86 5.51 -5.68 -4.84
CA LEU A 86 4.66 -4.58 -5.32
C LEU A 86 3.89 -4.96 -6.59
N GLU A 87 4.51 -5.73 -7.50
CA GLU A 87 3.84 -6.32 -8.66
C GLU A 87 2.69 -7.26 -8.24
N CYS A 88 2.96 -8.18 -7.30
CA CYS A 88 1.95 -9.09 -6.76
C CYS A 88 0.80 -8.32 -6.09
N MET A 89 1.10 -7.28 -5.30
CA MET A 89 0.10 -6.43 -4.67
C MET A 89 -0.76 -5.70 -5.70
N THR A 90 -0.15 -5.20 -6.78
CA THR A 90 -0.87 -4.59 -7.91
C THR A 90 -1.82 -5.60 -8.57
N GLU A 91 -1.37 -6.83 -8.78
CA GLU A 91 -2.17 -7.91 -9.35
C GLU A 91 -3.36 -8.27 -8.45
N VAL A 92 -3.13 -8.39 -7.13
CA VAL A 92 -4.16 -8.68 -6.13
C VAL A 92 -5.23 -7.59 -6.10
N VAL A 93 -4.83 -6.32 -6.05
CA VAL A 93 -5.77 -5.18 -6.04
C VAL A 93 -6.55 -5.13 -7.35
N ASN A 94 -5.89 -5.31 -8.49
CA ASN A 94 -6.54 -5.32 -9.79
C ASN A 94 -7.56 -6.47 -9.90
N THR A 95 -7.18 -7.68 -9.51
CA THR A 95 -8.04 -8.87 -9.54
C THR A 95 -9.25 -8.70 -8.62
N THR A 96 -9.02 -8.20 -7.40
CA THR A 96 -10.07 -7.96 -6.42
C THR A 96 -11.04 -6.88 -6.89
N THR A 97 -10.53 -5.80 -7.48
CA THR A 97 -11.35 -4.72 -8.07
C THR A 97 -12.28 -5.26 -9.17
N HIS A 98 -11.78 -6.13 -10.05
CA HIS A 98 -12.60 -6.75 -11.08
C HIS A 98 -13.71 -7.64 -10.50
N VAL A 99 -13.37 -8.46 -9.49
CA VAL A 99 -14.37 -9.29 -8.79
C VAL A 99 -15.46 -8.44 -8.12
N LEU A 100 -15.07 -7.34 -7.46
CA LEU A 100 -16.02 -6.43 -6.82
C LEU A 100 -16.90 -5.72 -7.85
N HIS A 101 -16.33 -5.28 -8.97
CA HIS A 101 -17.08 -4.71 -10.08
C HIS A 101 -18.12 -5.67 -10.65
N ASP A 102 -17.77 -6.94 -10.85
CA ASP A 102 -18.69 -7.99 -11.31
C ASP A 102 -19.83 -8.26 -10.33
N LEU A 103 -19.61 -7.99 -9.04
CA LEU A 103 -20.62 -8.06 -7.98
C LEU A 103 -21.42 -6.75 -7.83
N SER A 104 -21.20 -5.76 -8.70
CA SER A 104 -21.81 -4.42 -8.62
C SER A 104 -21.47 -3.68 -7.31
N ILE A 105 -20.26 -3.85 -6.81
CA ILE A 105 -19.73 -3.14 -5.64
C ILE A 105 -18.67 -2.15 -6.13
N ASP A 106 -18.86 -0.87 -5.82
CA ASP A 106 -17.89 0.15 -6.16
C ASP A 106 -16.77 0.16 -5.11
N ALA A 107 -15.55 0.00 -5.60
CA ALA A 107 -14.36 -0.05 -4.77
C ALA A 107 -13.44 1.14 -5.07
N SER A 108 -12.88 1.72 -4.02
CA SER A 108 -11.90 2.81 -4.13
C SER A 108 -10.67 2.49 -3.29
N LEU A 109 -9.48 2.87 -3.76
CA LEU A 109 -8.29 2.85 -2.91
C LEU A 109 -8.48 3.78 -1.71
N SER A 110 -7.93 3.40 -0.56
CA SER A 110 -7.93 4.24 0.64
C SER A 110 -6.55 4.28 1.32
N ASP A 111 -6.44 5.11 2.35
CA ASP A 111 -5.29 5.15 3.27
C ASP A 111 -3.93 5.26 2.54
N GLY A 112 -2.95 4.43 2.93
CA GLY A 112 -1.61 4.41 2.34
C GLY A 112 -1.63 4.06 0.85
N SER A 113 -2.57 3.22 0.42
CA SER A 113 -2.71 2.84 -1.00
C SER A 113 -3.17 3.99 -1.88
N LEU A 114 -4.15 4.80 -1.44
CA LEU A 114 -4.57 5.99 -2.17
C LEU A 114 -3.45 7.03 -2.19
N LEU A 115 -2.75 7.21 -1.07
CA LEU A 115 -1.60 8.12 -0.98
C LEU A 115 -0.50 7.70 -1.96
N GLY A 116 -0.16 6.41 -1.98
CA GLY A 116 0.80 5.85 -2.91
C GLY A 116 0.38 6.10 -4.35
N TRP A 117 -0.87 5.76 -4.70
CA TRP A 117 -1.38 5.93 -6.05
C TRP A 117 -1.29 7.38 -6.53
N TYR A 118 -1.68 8.32 -5.65
CA TYR A 118 -1.63 9.75 -5.94
C TYR A 118 -0.19 10.27 -6.09
N ARG A 119 0.73 9.83 -5.23
CA ARG A 119 2.10 10.38 -5.16
C ARG A 119 3.11 9.65 -6.04
N HIS A 120 2.85 8.42 -6.45
CA HIS A 120 3.86 7.53 -7.04
C HIS A 120 3.41 6.96 -8.37
N SER A 121 3.04 7.81 -9.33
CA SER A 121 2.71 7.38 -10.70
C SER A 121 1.68 6.24 -10.75
N LYS A 122 0.68 6.28 -9.85
CA LYS A 122 -0.39 5.26 -9.75
C LYS A 122 0.10 3.88 -9.24
N THR A 123 1.20 3.83 -8.48
CA THR A 123 1.70 2.64 -7.78
C THR A 123 1.58 2.78 -6.26
N PHE A 124 2.09 1.81 -5.50
CA PHE A 124 2.10 1.80 -4.03
C PHE A 124 3.32 2.50 -3.45
N ILE A 125 3.30 2.81 -2.15
CA ILE A 125 4.48 3.31 -1.47
C ILE A 125 5.51 2.16 -1.44
N PRO A 126 6.78 2.39 -1.81
CA PRO A 126 7.75 1.31 -2.01
C PRO A 126 7.98 0.42 -0.79
N TRP A 127 7.65 0.93 0.39
CA TRP A 127 7.79 0.21 1.65
C TRP A 127 6.49 -0.37 2.21
N ASP A 128 5.34 -0.13 1.57
CA ASP A 128 4.06 -0.70 1.98
C ASP A 128 4.10 -2.24 1.95
N VAL A 129 3.32 -2.85 2.83
CA VAL A 129 3.25 -4.32 2.99
C VAL A 129 1.83 -4.87 2.77
N ASP A 130 0.90 -3.98 2.41
CA ASP A 130 -0.50 -4.24 2.21
C ASP A 130 -1.11 -3.18 1.28
N ALA A 131 -2.34 -3.45 0.85
CA ALA A 131 -3.14 -2.50 0.10
C ALA A 131 -4.54 -2.38 0.70
N ASP A 132 -5.05 -1.15 0.73
CA ASP A 132 -6.32 -0.79 1.34
C ASP A 132 -7.33 -0.36 0.28
N MET A 133 -8.53 -0.94 0.38
CA MET A 133 -9.69 -0.56 -0.41
C MET A 133 -10.87 -0.29 0.52
N THR A 134 -11.62 0.76 0.22
CA THR A 134 -12.88 1.08 0.89
C THR A 134 -14.07 0.69 0.02
N LEU A 135 -15.05 0.05 0.65
CA LEU A 135 -16.31 -0.41 0.04
C LEU A 135 -17.50 0.12 0.85
N LEU A 136 -18.63 0.32 0.18
CA LEU A 136 -19.89 0.62 0.86
C LEU A 136 -20.53 -0.66 1.43
N LYS A 137 -20.93 -0.59 2.70
CA LYS A 137 -21.52 -1.74 3.40
C LYS A 137 -22.85 -2.16 2.76
N GLU A 138 -23.64 -1.19 2.32
CA GLU A 138 -24.93 -1.38 1.68
C GLU A 138 -24.77 -2.16 0.38
N GLU A 139 -23.80 -1.79 -0.46
CA GLU A 139 -23.49 -2.50 -1.71
C GLU A 139 -23.02 -3.92 -1.45
N CYS A 140 -22.19 -4.13 -0.42
CA CYS A 140 -21.79 -5.47 0.00
C CYS A 140 -22.98 -6.34 0.42
N ARG A 141 -23.94 -5.79 1.17
CA ARG A 141 -25.17 -6.51 1.55
C ARG A 141 -26.00 -6.84 0.31
N ASP A 142 -26.27 -5.85 -0.52
CA ASP A 142 -27.14 -5.99 -1.68
C ASP A 142 -26.53 -6.98 -2.70
N ALA A 143 -25.21 -6.96 -2.87
CA ALA A 143 -24.47 -7.94 -3.67
C ALA A 143 -24.56 -9.36 -3.09
N PHE A 144 -24.44 -9.52 -1.76
CA PHE A 144 -24.59 -10.83 -1.13
C PHE A 144 -25.99 -11.40 -1.31
N GLU A 145 -27.03 -10.58 -1.12
CA GLU A 145 -28.42 -10.98 -1.32
C GLU A 145 -28.70 -11.41 -2.77
N LYS A 146 -28.09 -10.72 -3.73
CA LYS A 146 -28.28 -10.97 -5.17
C LYS A 146 -27.47 -12.14 -5.70
N HIS A 147 -26.24 -12.32 -5.23
CA HIS A 147 -25.25 -13.23 -5.83
C HIS A 147 -24.82 -14.37 -4.91
N GLY A 148 -25.14 -14.31 -3.62
CA GLY A 148 -24.83 -15.37 -2.66
C GLY A 148 -25.65 -16.62 -2.93
N GLY A 149 -24.98 -17.77 -2.94
CA GLY A 149 -25.61 -19.09 -2.98
C GLY A 149 -25.67 -19.74 -1.60
N PRO A 150 -26.26 -20.94 -1.50
CA PRO A 150 -26.39 -21.67 -0.24
C PRO A 150 -25.05 -22.10 0.38
N GLU A 151 -23.98 -22.11 -0.41
CA GLU A 151 -22.63 -22.51 0.03
C GLU A 151 -21.85 -21.36 0.67
N GLN A 152 -22.19 -20.10 0.37
CA GLN A 152 -21.49 -18.93 0.88
C GLN A 152 -22.20 -18.37 2.12
N LYS A 153 -21.44 -18.12 3.19
CA LYS A 153 -21.95 -17.62 4.48
C LYS A 153 -21.74 -16.12 4.68
N ASN A 154 -20.86 -15.52 3.90
CA ASN A 154 -20.49 -14.11 4.00
C ASN A 154 -19.85 -13.61 2.69
N MET A 155 -19.60 -12.31 2.62
CA MET A 155 -18.99 -11.68 1.45
C MET A 155 -17.60 -12.19 1.11
N ALA A 156 -16.77 -12.57 2.09
CA ALA A 156 -15.45 -13.09 1.79
C ALA A 156 -15.53 -14.45 1.07
N GLU A 157 -16.46 -15.33 1.48
CA GLU A 157 -16.71 -16.60 0.78
C GLU A 157 -17.32 -16.40 -0.61
N LEU A 158 -18.15 -15.37 -0.80
CA LEU A 158 -18.66 -14.98 -2.12
C LEU A 158 -17.55 -14.43 -3.02
N ILE A 159 -16.67 -13.58 -2.50
CA ILE A 159 -15.51 -13.08 -3.24
C ILE A 159 -14.57 -14.27 -3.57
N GLN A 160 -14.33 -15.17 -2.61
CA GLN A 160 -13.49 -16.35 -2.82
C GLN A 160 -13.97 -17.22 -3.98
N SER A 161 -15.28 -17.37 -4.16
CA SER A 161 -15.84 -18.17 -5.27
C SER A 161 -15.73 -17.49 -6.64
N ARG A 162 -15.36 -16.21 -6.68
CA ARG A 162 -15.14 -15.42 -7.91
C ARG A 162 -13.67 -15.17 -8.21
N LEU A 163 -12.79 -15.34 -7.23
CA LEU A 163 -11.35 -15.22 -7.44
C LEU A 163 -10.84 -16.36 -8.34
N PRO A 164 -9.82 -16.11 -9.18
CA PRO A 164 -9.21 -17.17 -9.96
C PRO A 164 -8.50 -18.18 -9.04
N ASP A 165 -8.39 -19.45 -9.48
CA ASP A 165 -7.81 -20.58 -8.70
C ASP A 165 -6.33 -20.39 -8.31
N GLN A 166 -5.71 -19.28 -8.70
CA GLN A 166 -4.29 -19.00 -8.57
C GLN A 166 -3.93 -18.49 -7.16
N GLY A 167 -3.98 -19.35 -6.14
CA GLY A 167 -3.36 -19.06 -4.83
C GLY A 167 -3.94 -17.88 -4.04
N TYR A 168 -5.02 -17.26 -4.51
CA TYR A 168 -5.71 -16.18 -3.82
C TYR A 168 -6.56 -16.69 -2.66
N ARG A 169 -6.60 -15.91 -1.58
CA ARG A 169 -7.46 -16.20 -0.42
C ARG A 169 -8.20 -14.95 0.04
N ALA A 170 -9.52 -15.02 0.05
CA ALA A 170 -10.37 -14.02 0.68
C ALA A 170 -10.77 -14.49 2.09
N THR A 171 -10.63 -13.62 3.09
CA THR A 171 -11.00 -13.91 4.47
C THR A 171 -11.72 -12.73 5.09
N ALA A 172 -12.73 -13.01 5.92
CA ALA A 172 -13.38 -11.99 6.74
C ALA A 172 -12.75 -11.99 8.14
N VAL A 173 -12.24 -10.84 8.58
CA VAL A 173 -11.74 -10.65 9.94
C VAL A 173 -12.71 -9.76 10.69
N LYS A 174 -13.10 -10.18 11.90
CA LYS A 174 -13.90 -9.33 12.78
C LYS A 174 -12.98 -8.26 13.38
N ALA A 175 -13.18 -7.00 13.00
CA ALA A 175 -12.55 -5.89 13.69
C ALA A 175 -13.03 -5.90 15.16
N GLY A 176 -12.07 -5.92 16.09
CA GLY A 176 -12.30 -5.94 17.54
C GLY A 176 -12.84 -4.63 18.08
#